data_AF-A0A7V8E454-F1
#
_entry.id   AF-A0A7V8E454-F1
#
_cell.length_a   1.000
_cell.length_b   1.000
_cell.length_c   1.000
_cell.angle_alpha   90.00
_cell.angle_beta   90.00
_cell.angle_gamma   90.00
#
_symmetry.space_group_name_H-M   'P 1'
#
loop_
_entity.id
_entity.type
_entity.pdbx_description
1 polymer ?
#
loop_
_entity_poly.entity_id
_entity_poly.type
_entity_poly.pdbx_seq_one_letter_code
_entity_poly.pdbx_strand_id
1 'polypeptide(L)' 'MSQTIQAPFKYIEEIANLEFPTVTQGKLRDLMERNNEGGLSDDERQYLQALVELSERLGLIRGQAKVLLGLSRKEG' A
#
# COMPACT_ATOMS: atom_id res chain seq x y z
N MET A 1 16.98 4.96 24.40
CA MET A 1 15.90 4.36 25.21
C MET A 1 14.69 4.22 24.31
N SER A 2 14.18 3.01 24.08
CA SER A 2 12.99 2.79 23.26
C SER A 2 11.76 2.98 24.14
N GLN A 3 10.95 4.01 23.88
CA GLN A 3 9.64 4.14 24.50
C GLN A 3 8.69 3.18 23.77
N THR A 4 8.32 2.10 24.45
CA THR A 4 7.27 1.20 23.96
C THR A 4 5.91 1.86 24.21
N ILE A 5 5.25 2.30 23.14
CA ILE A 5 3.88 2.81 23.20
C ILE A 5 2.95 1.59 23.06
N GLN A 6 2.05 1.38 24.01
CA GLN A 6 0.95 0.43 23.83
C GLN A 6 -0.06 1.03 22.84
N ALA A 7 0.03 0.64 21.57
CA ALA A 7 -0.99 0.96 20.59
C ALA A 7 -2.24 0.11 20.89
N PRO A 8 -3.44 0.71 21.00
CA PRO A 8 -4.67 -0.07 21.11
C PRO A 8 -4.78 -1.01 19.90
N PHE A 9 -5.19 -2.26 20.12
CA PHE A 9 -5.31 -3.29 19.09
C PHE A 9 -6.04 -2.79 17.83
N LYS A 10 -7.09 -1.99 18.02
CA LYS A 10 -7.88 -1.33 16.97
C LYS A 10 -7.03 -0.48 16.00
N TYR A 11 -6.00 0.21 16.48
CA TYR A 11 -5.12 0.99 15.60
C TYR A 11 -4.32 0.08 14.66
N ILE A 12 -3.85 -1.06 15.16
CA ILE A 12 -3.12 -2.01 14.32
C ILE A 12 -4.08 -2.67 13.32
N GLU A 13 -5.34 -2.92 13.70
CA GLU A 13 -6.38 -3.36 12.75
C GLU A 13 -6.66 -2.33 11.66
N GLU A 14 -6.76 -1.05 11.99
CA GLU A 14 -6.96 0.02 11.00
C GLU A 14 -5.77 0.11 10.02
N ILE A 15 -4.55 -0.02 10.51
CA ILE A 15 -3.34 -0.07 9.67
C ILE A 15 -3.30 -1.35 8.81
N ALA A 16 -3.70 -2.49 9.35
CA ALA A 16 -3.77 -3.76 8.61
C ALA A 16 -4.81 -3.75 7.48
N ASN A 17 -5.76 -2.82 7.53
CA ASN A 17 -6.77 -2.57 6.50
C ASN A 17 -6.48 -1.30 5.68
N LEU A 18 -5.32 -0.66 5.88
CA LEU A 18 -4.95 0.55 5.16
C LEU A 18 -4.65 0.23 3.70
N GLU A 19 -5.57 0.64 2.83
CA GLU A 19 -5.49 0.44 1.39
C GLU A 19 -5.94 1.71 0.68
N PHE A 20 -5.51 1.86 -0.58
CA PHE A 20 -6.11 2.89 -1.42
C PHE A 20 -7.62 2.63 -1.58
N PRO A 21 -8.45 3.69 -1.64
CA PRO A 21 -9.84 3.54 -2.03
C PRO A 21 -9.97 2.82 -3.37
N THR A 22 -11.04 2.03 -3.56
CA THR A 22 -11.25 1.22 -4.77
C THR A 22 -11.11 2.03 -6.06
N VAL A 23 -11.63 3.26 -6.07
CA VAL A 23 -11.52 4.18 -7.22
C VAL A 23 -10.06 4.53 -7.53
N THR A 24 -9.25 4.78 -6.49
CA THR A 24 -7.83 5.09 -6.64
C THR A 24 -7.04 3.88 -7.12
N GLN A 25 -7.36 2.68 -6.62
CA GLN A 25 -6.75 1.43 -7.11
C GLN A 25 -7.06 1.20 -8.60
N GLY A 26 -8.32 1.42 -9.01
CA GLY A 26 -8.72 1.33 -10.43
C GLY A 26 -7.91 2.30 -11.29
N LYS A 27 -7.86 3.58 -10.91
CA LYS A 27 -7.06 4.58 -11.65
C LYS A 27 -5.58 4.25 -11.72
N LEU A 28 -4.99 3.71 -10.64
CA LEU A 28 -3.59 3.29 -10.63
C LEU A 28 -3.36 2.16 -11.63
N ARG A 29 -4.26 1.16 -11.65
CA ARG A 29 -4.21 0.06 -12.63
C ARG A 29 -4.31 0.57 -14.06
N ASP A 30 -5.24 1.47 -14.35
CA ASP A 30 -5.41 2.05 -15.69
C ASP A 30 -4.14 2.82 -16.13
N LEU A 31 -3.52 3.57 -15.22
CA LEU A 31 -2.25 4.26 -15.50
C LEU A 31 -1.11 3.27 -15.76
N MET A 32 -1.01 2.18 -15.00
CA MET A 32 -0.01 1.13 -15.23
C MET A 32 -0.19 0.45 -16.59
N GLU A 33 -1.43 0.17 -16.98
CA GLU A 33 -1.77 -0.40 -18.29
C GLU A 33 -1.34 0.54 -19.42
N ARG A 34 -1.76 1.81 -19.36
CA ARG A 34 -1.35 2.84 -20.33
C ARG A 34 0.17 3.03 -20.38
N ASN A 35 0.87 2.92 -19.23
CA ASN A 35 2.32 3.01 -19.19
C ASN A 35 3.00 1.88 -19.95
N ASN A 36 2.49 0.64 -19.82
CA ASN A 36 3.02 -0.52 -20.54
C ASN A 36 2.82 -0.41 -22.06
N GLU A 37 1.77 0.28 -22.48
CA GLU A 37 1.49 0.59 -23.89
C GLU A 37 2.27 1.81 -24.41
N GLY A 38 3.05 2.49 -23.56
CA GLY A 38 3.77 3.71 -23.92
C GLY A 38 2.86 4.95 -24.07
N GLY A 39 1.61 4.86 -23.62
CA GLY A 39 0.59 5.91 -23.75
C GLY A 39 0.61 7.00 -22.67
N LEU A 40 1.71 7.09 -21.91
CA LEU A 40 1.90 8.14 -20.89
C LEU A 40 2.95 9.17 -21.33
N SER A 41 2.62 10.44 -21.10
CA SER A 41 3.59 11.54 -21.12
C SER A 41 4.67 11.34 -20.03
N ASP A 42 5.80 12.04 -20.17
CA ASP A 42 6.89 11.93 -19.19
C ASP A 42 6.46 12.36 -17.78
N ASP A 43 5.62 13.40 -17.66
CA ASP A 43 5.07 13.85 -16.37
C ASP A 43 4.11 12.82 -15.77
N GLU A 44 3.25 12.20 -16.58
CA GLU A 44 2.37 11.12 -16.12
C GLU A 44 3.17 9.90 -15.64
N ARG A 45 4.29 9.57 -16.30
CA ARG A 45 5.17 8.47 -15.87
C ARG A 45 5.83 8.74 -14.53
N GLN A 46 6.33 9.97 -14.32
CA GLN A 46 6.91 10.36 -13.04
C GLN A 46 5.86 10.31 -11.91
N TYR A 47 4.65 10.80 -12.18
CA TYR A 47 3.57 10.74 -11.21
C TYR A 47 3.14 9.30 -10.90
N LEU A 48 3.02 8.45 -11.92
CA LEU A 48 2.75 7.02 -11.75
C LEU A 48 3.82 6.35 -10.88
N GLN A 49 5.10 6.64 -11.12
CA GLN A 49 6.19 6.08 -10.31
C GLN A 49 6.05 6.44 -8.83
N ALA A 50 5.72 7.71 -8.52
CA ALA A 50 5.49 8.14 -7.15
C ALA A 50 4.28 7.44 -6.50
N LEU A 51 3.20 7.19 -7.27
CA LEU A 51 2.02 6.46 -6.78
C LEU A 51 2.31 4.99 -6.52
N VAL A 52 3.10 4.33 -7.38
CA VAL A 52 3.52 2.94 -7.20
C VAL A 52 4.39 2.83 -5.94
N GLU A 53 5.37 3.70 -5.77
CA GLU A 53 6.23 3.72 -4.58
C GLU A 53 5.40 3.90 -3.28
N LEU A 54 4.41 4.79 -3.30
CA LEU A 54 3.51 4.95 -2.17
C LEU A 54 2.68 3.69 -1.91
N SER A 55 2.18 3.04 -2.97
CA SER A 55 1.42 1.79 -2.86
C SER A 55 2.23 0.67 -2.20
N GLU A 56 3.49 0.53 -2.59
CA GLU A 56 4.42 -0.46 -2.03
C GLU A 56 4.69 -0.19 -0.55
N ARG A 57 4.98 1.06 -0.19
CA ARG A 57 5.20 1.47 1.21
C ARG A 57 3.97 1.18 2.08
N LEU A 58 2.76 1.49 1.59
CA LEU A 58 1.51 1.14 2.27
C LEU A 58 1.35 -0.38 2.39
N GLY A 59 1.67 -1.12 1.34
CA GLY A 59 1.63 -2.59 1.33
C GLY A 59 2.53 -3.22 2.39
N LEU A 60 3.76 -2.71 2.55
CA LEU A 60 4.70 -3.17 3.58
C LEU A 60 4.17 -2.90 4.99
N ILE A 61 3.70 -1.69 5.26
CA ILE A 61 3.15 -1.30 6.57
C ILE A 61 1.91 -2.16 6.90
N ARG A 62 1.00 -2.33 5.93
CA ARG A 62 -0.17 -3.20 6.05
C ARG A 62 0.23 -4.65 6.37
N GLY A 63 1.25 -5.17 5.69
CA GLY A 63 1.80 -6.50 5.93
C GLY A 63 2.36 -6.67 7.34
N GLN A 64 3.15 -5.71 7.81
CA GLN A 64 3.68 -5.69 9.17
C GLN A 64 2.57 -5.67 10.23
N ALA A 65 1.54 -4.85 10.02
CA ALA A 65 0.38 -4.82 10.91
C ALA A 65 -0.37 -6.17 10.93
N LYS A 66 -0.54 -6.83 9.78
CA LYS A 66 -1.13 -8.18 9.71
C LYS A 66 -0.30 -9.22 10.47
N VAL A 67 1.03 -9.16 10.40
CA VAL A 67 1.92 -10.04 11.20
C VAL A 67 1.72 -9.80 12.70
N LEU A 68 1.68 -8.53 13.14
CA LEU A 68 1.47 -8.17 14.55
C LEU A 68 0.12 -8.66 15.09
N LEU A 69 -0.91 -8.71 14.25
CA LEU A 69 -2.24 -9.24 14.59
C LEU A 69 -2.33 -10.77 14.51
N GLY A 70 -1.28 -11.46 14.06
CA GLY A 70 -1.34 -12.91 13.77
C GLY A 70 -2.21 -13.28 12.57
N LEU A 71 -2.51 -12.31 11.70
CA LEU A 71 -3.33 -12.46 10.48
C LEU A 71 -2.48 -12.72 9.23
N SER A 72 -1.15 -12.72 9.34
CA SER A 72 -0.30 -13.21 8.26
C SER A 72 -0.61 -14.69 8.04
N ARG A 73 -1.08 -15.02 6.83
CA ARG A 73 -1.37 -16.38 6.38
C ARG A 73 -0.24 -17.30 6.86
N LYS A 74 -0.56 -18.36 7.62
CA LYS A 74 0.36 -19.51 7.73
C LYS A 74 0.58 -19.97 6.29
N GLU A 75 1.75 -19.67 5.73
CA GLU A 75 2.20 -20.36 4.54
C GLU A 75 2.35 -21.82 4.96
N GLY A 76 1.38 -22.64 4.54
CA GLY A 76 1.45 -24.09 4.55
C GLY A 76 1.86 -24.56 3.17
#